data_AF-A0A958H5N6-F1
#
_entry.id   AF-A0A958H5N6-F1
#
_cell.length_a   1.000
_cell.length_b   1.000
_cell.length_c   1.000
_cell.angle_alpha   90.00
_cell.angle_beta   90.00
_cell.angle_gamma   90.00
#
_symmetry.space_group_name_H-M   'P 1'
#
loop_
_entity.id
_entity.type
_entity.pdbx_description
1 polymer ?
#
loop_
_entity_poly.entity_id
_entity_poly.type
_entity_poly.pdbx_seq_one_letter_code
_entity_poly.pdbx_strand_id
1 'polypeptide(L)'
;MPNNRFLAAPALAGLKDFQRTTVEYVFQRLYGSDSTSRFLVADEVGLGKTLVARGIIAKTLEHLQDKVDRVDVIYICSNAAIATQNVNRLNVSDTEGFTIATRLTYLPKQVRSLRNNKVNFISLTPGTAFDHARSRGGHADERAILYRMLYDLPLAQSERRKRLRVGLLNILQATAGKKNWRAKAKNLPASELDLDLSKAFRRAVLEDAELYADLKEGCDRFARYRDYSRIPWEDSELRYNLIGRLRSKLASVCLSALEPDLVILDEFQRFKN
;
A
#
# COMPACT_ATOMS: atom_id res chain seq x y z
N MET A 1 2.36 36.73 7.86
CA MET A 1 2.73 35.41 8.41
C MET A 1 4.12 35.10 7.86
N PRO A 2 5.19 35.03 8.66
CA PRO A 2 6.50 34.73 8.13
C PRO A 2 6.53 33.30 7.56
N ASN A 3 7.18 33.17 6.40
CA ASN A 3 7.34 32.01 5.55
C ASN A 3 7.61 30.69 6.30
N ASN A 4 6.65 29.77 6.30
CA ASN A 4 6.92 28.35 6.55
C ASN A 4 6.99 27.59 5.22
N ARG A 5 7.66 28.18 4.21
CA ARG A 5 7.91 27.53 2.93
C ARG A 5 8.99 26.47 3.12
N PHE A 6 8.81 25.33 2.48
CA PHE A 6 9.86 24.32 2.42
C PHE A 6 11.01 24.87 1.55
N LEU A 7 12.23 24.82 2.09
CA LEU A 7 13.46 25.23 1.40
C LEU A 7 14.35 24.01 1.20
N ALA A 8 14.78 23.76 -0.03
CA ALA A 8 15.66 22.62 -0.33
C ALA A 8 17.12 22.87 0.11
N ALA A 9 17.54 24.13 0.22
CA ALA A 9 18.93 24.52 0.47
C ALA A 9 19.59 23.82 1.70
N PRO A 10 18.94 23.68 2.87
CA PRO A 10 19.52 22.96 4.01
C PRO A 10 19.79 21.48 3.72
N ALA A 11 18.92 20.82 2.93
CA ALA A 11 19.11 19.43 2.56
C ALA A 11 20.29 19.25 1.59
N LEU A 12 20.54 20.24 0.72
CA LEU A 12 21.64 20.25 -0.25
C LEU A 12 22.98 20.67 0.35
N ALA A 13 22.99 21.41 1.47
CA ALA A 13 24.20 21.92 2.11
C ALA A 13 25.18 20.81 2.54
N GLY A 14 24.66 19.64 2.93
CA GLY A 14 25.47 18.48 3.33
C GLY A 14 25.97 17.60 2.18
N LEU A 15 25.68 17.94 0.92
CA LEU A 15 26.07 17.15 -0.26
C LEU A 15 27.45 17.56 -0.78
N LYS A 16 28.22 16.56 -1.24
CA LYS A 16 29.46 16.80 -2.01
C LYS A 16 29.13 17.39 -3.39
N ASP A 17 30.11 18.02 -4.02
CA ASP A 17 29.93 18.71 -5.32
C ASP A 17 29.34 17.79 -6.41
N PHE A 18 29.85 16.57 -6.52
CA PHE A 18 29.33 15.60 -7.49
C PHE A 18 27.90 15.18 -7.16
N GLN A 19 27.56 14.98 -5.87
CA GLN A 19 26.20 14.63 -5.44
C GLN A 19 25.22 15.75 -5.74
N ARG A 20 25.62 17.00 -5.45
CA ARG A 20 24.82 18.20 -5.75
C ARG A 20 24.60 18.33 -7.26
N THR A 21 25.65 18.13 -8.06
CA THR A 21 25.56 18.15 -9.53
C THR A 21 24.57 17.10 -10.03
N THR A 22 24.62 15.88 -9.50
CA THR A 22 23.65 14.83 -9.82
C THR A 22 22.22 15.24 -9.43
N VAL A 23 22.01 15.79 -8.23
CA VAL A 23 20.68 16.25 -7.80
C VAL A 23 20.11 17.31 -8.74
N GLU A 24 20.93 18.30 -9.09
CA GLU A 24 20.52 19.37 -10.01
C GLU A 24 20.15 18.82 -11.39
N TYR A 25 21.00 17.95 -11.95
CA TYR A 25 20.75 17.34 -13.25
C TYR A 25 19.49 16.48 -13.27
N VAL A 26 19.31 15.60 -12.27
CA VAL A 26 18.12 14.75 -12.15
C VAL A 26 16.87 15.61 -12.01
N PHE A 27 16.91 16.64 -11.16
CA PHE A 27 15.77 17.53 -10.97
C PHE A 27 15.38 18.25 -12.27
N GLN A 28 16.34 18.76 -13.03
CA GLN A 28 16.08 19.36 -14.35
C GLN A 28 15.51 18.35 -15.34
N ARG A 29 15.96 17.09 -15.30
CA ARG A 29 15.38 16.03 -16.14
C ARG A 29 13.97 15.64 -15.73
N LEU A 30 13.55 15.83 -14.49
CA LEU A 30 12.18 15.53 -14.05
C LEU A 30 11.22 16.72 -14.22
N TYR A 31 11.68 17.95 -14.01
CA TYR A 31 10.82 19.14 -13.92
C TYR A 31 11.24 20.32 -14.81
N GLY A 32 12.32 20.20 -15.57
CA GLY A 32 12.81 21.21 -16.51
C GLY A 32 12.07 21.21 -17.85
N SER A 33 12.59 21.98 -18.81
CA SER A 33 11.98 22.16 -20.14
C SER A 33 12.04 20.92 -21.03
N ASP A 34 13.08 20.10 -20.90
CA ASP A 34 13.21 18.79 -21.56
C ASP A 34 13.08 17.68 -20.52
N SER A 35 11.85 17.41 -20.09
CA SER A 35 11.56 16.51 -18.98
C SER A 35 11.30 15.07 -19.41
N THR A 36 11.57 14.14 -18.50
CA THR A 36 11.28 12.71 -18.59
C THR A 36 10.57 12.26 -17.31
N SER A 37 9.71 11.26 -17.42
CA SER A 37 9.02 10.65 -16.27
C SER A 37 9.91 9.70 -15.48
N ARG A 38 11.07 9.29 -16.02
CA ARG A 38 11.98 8.32 -15.42
C ARG A 38 13.42 8.71 -15.63
N PHE A 39 14.23 8.53 -14.60
CA PHE A 39 15.67 8.77 -14.62
C PHE A 39 16.41 7.71 -13.80
N LEU A 40 17.57 7.25 -14.29
CA LEU A 40 18.42 6.28 -13.60
C LEU A 40 19.74 6.93 -13.17
N VAL A 41 20.01 6.92 -11.87
CA VAL A 41 21.32 7.30 -11.31
C VAL A 41 22.16 6.04 -11.09
N ALA A 42 23.23 5.89 -11.89
CA ALA A 42 24.11 4.73 -11.87
C ALA A 42 25.50 5.10 -11.32
N ASP A 43 25.58 5.40 -10.02
CA ASP A 43 26.86 5.67 -9.35
C ASP A 43 27.53 4.37 -8.84
N GLU A 44 28.77 4.44 -8.36
CA GLU A 44 29.41 3.34 -7.62
C GLU A 44 28.78 3.13 -6.22
N VAL A 45 28.95 1.93 -5.66
CA VAL A 45 28.50 1.59 -4.30
C VAL A 45 29.22 2.48 -3.28
N GLY A 46 28.50 2.98 -2.28
CA GLY A 46 29.08 3.83 -1.23
C GLY A 46 29.22 5.32 -1.58
N LEU A 47 28.92 5.74 -2.82
CA LEU A 47 28.96 7.16 -3.22
C LEU A 47 27.78 8.01 -2.70
N GLY A 48 26.91 7.42 -1.88
CA GLY A 48 25.84 8.15 -1.19
C GLY A 48 24.59 8.41 -2.03
N LYS A 49 24.13 7.42 -2.81
CA LYS A 49 22.87 7.53 -3.60
C LYS A 49 21.65 7.93 -2.76
N THR A 50 21.58 7.47 -1.51
CA THR A 50 20.53 7.88 -0.57
C THR A 50 20.57 9.39 -0.28
N LEU A 51 21.76 10.00 -0.22
CA LEU A 51 21.91 11.45 -0.05
C LEU A 51 21.49 12.21 -1.32
N VAL A 52 21.80 11.66 -2.49
CA VAL A 52 21.30 12.18 -3.78
C VAL A 52 19.77 12.12 -3.82
N ALA A 53 19.18 10.98 -3.48
CA ALA A 53 17.72 10.82 -3.40
C ALA A 53 17.08 11.81 -2.41
N ARG A 54 17.69 12.00 -1.23
CA ARG A 54 17.29 13.02 -0.25
C ARG A 54 17.28 14.43 -0.85
N GLY A 55 18.31 14.79 -1.61
CA GLY A 55 18.38 16.07 -2.31
C GLY A 55 17.28 16.24 -3.36
N ILE A 56 17.00 15.19 -4.15
CA ILE A 56 15.93 15.18 -5.16
C ILE A 56 14.56 15.36 -4.49
N ILE A 57 14.32 14.66 -3.38
CA ILE A 57 13.10 14.82 -2.57
C ILE A 57 12.96 16.28 -2.15
N ALA A 58 13.99 16.86 -1.55
CA ALA A 58 13.93 18.25 -1.08
C ALA A 58 13.57 19.22 -2.20
N LYS A 59 14.22 19.12 -3.36
CA LYS A 59 13.88 19.97 -4.52
C LYS A 59 12.45 19.72 -5.02
N THR A 60 12.00 18.47 -5.01
CA THR A 60 10.63 18.10 -5.41
C THR A 60 9.60 18.73 -4.48
N LEU A 61 9.79 18.63 -3.16
CA LEU A 61 8.93 19.28 -2.18
C LEU A 61 8.90 20.80 -2.39
N GLU A 62 10.07 21.42 -2.55
CA GLU A 62 10.17 22.86 -2.80
C GLU A 62 9.43 23.29 -4.07
N HIS A 63 9.49 22.48 -5.12
CA HIS A 63 8.85 22.74 -6.41
C HIS A 63 7.33 22.55 -6.41
N LEU A 64 6.84 21.55 -5.66
CA LEU A 64 5.44 21.13 -5.65
C LEU A 64 4.61 21.77 -4.54
N GLN A 65 5.24 22.37 -3.52
CA GLN A 65 4.53 22.90 -2.33
C GLN A 65 3.37 23.87 -2.62
N ASP A 66 3.38 24.58 -3.77
CA ASP A 66 2.31 25.49 -4.19
C ASP A 66 1.49 25.00 -5.39
N LYS A 67 1.82 23.82 -5.93
CA LYS A 67 1.23 23.28 -7.16
C LYS A 67 0.22 22.17 -6.90
N VAL A 68 0.37 21.48 -5.77
CA VAL A 68 -0.47 20.34 -5.38
C VAL A 68 -0.92 20.50 -3.93
N ASP A 69 -2.06 19.90 -3.59
CA ASP A 69 -2.62 19.97 -2.24
C ASP A 69 -1.77 19.21 -1.20
N ARG A 70 -1.13 18.12 -1.64
CA ARG A 70 -0.21 17.28 -0.87
C ARG A 70 0.84 16.68 -1.80
N VAL A 71 2.02 16.37 -1.26
CA VAL A 71 3.08 15.67 -2.00
C VAL A 71 3.26 14.26 -1.45
N ASP A 72 3.04 13.24 -2.27
CA ASP A 72 3.16 11.83 -1.92
C ASP A 72 4.43 11.24 -2.54
N VAL A 73 5.44 10.94 -1.70
CA VAL A 73 6.70 10.32 -2.12
C VAL A 73 6.66 8.83 -1.78
N ILE A 74 6.79 7.98 -2.80
CA ILE A 74 6.93 6.53 -2.63
C ILE A 74 8.39 6.13 -2.75
N TYR A 75 8.92 5.48 -1.71
CA TYR A 75 10.24 4.87 -1.72
C TYR A 75 10.08 3.35 -1.73
N ILE A 76 10.65 2.69 -2.73
CA ILE A 76 10.64 1.23 -2.86
C ILE A 76 12.04 0.70 -2.56
N CYS A 77 12.14 -0.12 -1.53
CA CYS A 77 13.40 -0.74 -1.10
C CYS A 77 13.30 -2.27 -1.04
N SER A 78 14.46 -2.92 -1.14
CA SER A 78 14.56 -4.39 -1.15
C SER A 78 14.20 -5.03 0.19
N ASN A 79 14.44 -4.33 1.31
CA ASN A 79 14.26 -4.88 2.66
C ASN A 79 13.55 -3.90 3.61
N ALA A 80 12.56 -4.41 4.35
CA ALA A 80 11.79 -3.68 5.35
C ALA A 80 12.62 -3.21 6.55
N ALA A 81 13.68 -3.92 6.93
CA ALA A 81 14.58 -3.49 8.01
C ALA A 81 15.38 -2.24 7.60
N ILE A 82 15.78 -2.16 6.32
CA ILE A 82 16.53 -1.04 5.76
C ILE A 82 15.59 0.14 5.45
N ALA A 83 14.32 -0.15 5.17
CA ALA A 83 13.27 0.85 4.91
C ALA A 83 13.23 1.93 6.00
N THR A 84 13.11 1.54 7.27
CA THR A 84 12.98 2.50 8.38
C THR A 84 14.23 3.37 8.52
N GLN A 85 15.43 2.77 8.40
CA GLN A 85 16.68 3.51 8.52
C GLN A 85 16.90 4.48 7.34
N ASN A 86 16.62 4.03 6.12
CA ASN A 86 16.76 4.86 4.93
C ASN A 86 15.69 5.94 4.88
N VAL A 87 14.45 5.66 5.27
CA VAL A 87 13.41 6.70 5.33
C VAL A 87 13.78 7.80 6.32
N ASN A 88 14.33 7.46 7.50
CA ASN A 88 14.81 8.48 8.43
C ASN A 88 15.92 9.35 7.84
N ARG A 89 16.77 8.79 6.96
CA ARG A 89 17.81 9.55 6.24
C ARG A 89 17.25 10.38 5.08
N LEU A 90 16.18 9.90 4.44
CA LEU A 90 15.50 10.55 3.32
C LEU A 90 14.52 11.63 3.76
N ASN A 91 14.05 11.58 5.01
CA ASN A 91 13.17 12.59 5.54
C ASN A 91 13.90 13.94 5.63
N VAL A 92 13.38 14.94 4.93
CA VAL A 92 13.96 16.29 4.81
C VAL A 92 13.09 17.34 5.46
N SER A 93 11.91 16.96 5.98
CA SER A 93 11.01 17.87 6.67
C SER A 93 11.07 17.62 8.17
N ASP A 94 11.15 18.69 8.95
CA ASP A 94 10.98 18.66 10.42
C ASP A 94 9.51 18.43 10.82
N THR A 95 8.58 18.54 9.87
CA THR A 95 7.24 18.01 10.05
C THR A 95 7.35 16.50 10.13
N GLU A 96 6.67 15.87 11.09
CA GLU A 96 6.51 14.42 11.20
C GLU A 96 5.91 13.82 9.92
N GLY A 97 6.71 13.74 8.85
CA GLY A 97 6.36 13.16 7.57
C GLY A 97 5.99 11.73 7.85
N PHE A 98 4.71 11.42 7.75
CA PHE A 98 4.18 10.16 8.21
C PHE A 98 4.85 9.04 7.42
N THR A 99 5.77 8.35 8.07
CA THR A 99 6.51 7.24 7.49
C THR A 99 5.61 6.01 7.54
N ILE A 100 4.96 5.75 6.41
CA ILE A 100 4.15 4.55 6.26
C ILE A 100 5.06 3.44 5.75
N ALA A 101 5.58 2.62 6.66
CA ALA A 101 6.05 1.28 6.31
C ALA A 101 4.86 0.33 6.37
N THR A 102 4.02 0.28 5.34
CA THR A 102 2.87 -0.64 5.33
C THR A 102 2.75 -1.46 4.08
N ARG A 103 2.12 -2.62 4.26
CA ARG A 103 1.54 -3.36 3.14
C ARG A 103 0.38 -2.51 2.61
N LEU A 104 0.24 -2.40 1.28
CA LEU A 104 -0.82 -1.64 0.62
C LEU A 104 -2.23 -2.02 1.09
N THR A 105 -2.43 -3.26 1.53
CA THR A 105 -3.68 -3.76 2.10
C THR A 105 -4.09 -3.11 3.44
N TYR A 106 -3.19 -2.40 4.13
CA TYR A 106 -3.51 -1.59 5.32
C TYR A 106 -3.85 -0.14 4.98
N LEU A 107 -3.56 0.31 3.77
CA LEU A 107 -3.80 1.69 3.33
C LEU A 107 -5.24 2.18 3.61
N PRO A 108 -6.32 1.37 3.47
CA PRO A 108 -7.67 1.84 3.79
C PRO A 108 -7.84 2.35 5.22
N LYS A 109 -7.01 1.94 6.19
CA LYS A 109 -7.01 2.46 7.56
C LYS A 109 -6.29 3.80 7.73
N GLN A 110 -5.45 4.16 6.77
CA GLN A 110 -4.44 5.23 6.90
C GLN A 110 -4.64 6.39 5.94
N VAL A 111 -5.46 6.24 4.89
CA VAL A 111 -5.71 7.29 3.90
C VAL A 111 -6.16 8.60 4.52
N ARG A 112 -6.99 8.57 5.58
CA ARG A 112 -7.40 9.81 6.25
C ARG A 112 -6.22 10.57 6.84
N SER A 113 -5.27 9.85 7.45
CA SER A 113 -4.04 10.44 7.97
C SER A 113 -3.20 11.02 6.84
N LEU A 114 -3.09 10.31 5.69
CA LEU A 114 -2.38 10.79 4.51
C LEU A 114 -2.98 12.09 3.95
N ARG A 115 -4.31 12.18 3.85
CA ARG A 115 -5.03 13.37 3.35
C ARG A 115 -4.84 14.59 4.25
N ASN A 116 -4.56 14.41 5.54
CA ASN A 116 -4.34 15.49 6.49
C ASN A 116 -2.90 16.05 6.46
N ASN A 117 -1.97 15.34 5.81
CA ASN A 117 -0.57 15.74 5.73
C ASN A 117 -0.29 16.44 4.40
N LYS A 118 0.54 17.49 4.46
CA LYS A 118 1.04 18.17 3.25
C LYS A 118 2.12 17.38 2.52
N VAL A 119 2.86 16.54 3.24
CA VAL A 119 3.92 15.69 2.70
C VAL A 119 3.81 14.30 3.31
N ASN A 120 3.79 13.27 2.47
CA ASN A 120 3.77 11.87 2.90
C ASN A 120 4.97 11.12 2.34
N PHE A 121 5.60 10.32 3.20
CA PHE A 121 6.68 9.41 2.80
C PHE A 121 6.23 7.97 3.01
N ILE A 122 5.98 7.28 1.91
CA ILE A 122 5.45 5.92 1.91
C ILE A 122 6.56 4.98 1.48
N SER A 123 6.94 4.07 2.37
CA SER A 123 7.98 3.09 2.09
C SER A 123 7.36 1.72 1.84
N LEU A 124 7.63 1.17 0.66
CA LEU A 124 7.12 -0.12 0.22
C LEU A 124 8.29 -1.08 0.01
N THR A 125 8.11 -2.32 0.45
CA THR A 125 9.06 -3.39 0.11
C THR A 125 8.36 -4.40 -0.77
N PRO A 126 8.93 -4.83 -1.90
CA PRO A 126 8.23 -5.73 -2.81
C PRO A 126 7.74 -7.01 -2.14
N GLY A 127 8.57 -7.59 -1.26
CA GLY A 127 8.24 -8.78 -0.48
C GLY A 127 7.08 -8.64 0.52
N THR A 128 6.63 -7.42 0.83
CA THR A 128 5.50 -7.22 1.78
C THR A 128 4.32 -6.49 1.16
N ALA A 129 4.58 -5.59 0.20
CA ALA A 129 3.59 -4.81 -0.53
C ALA A 129 3.00 -5.56 -1.73
N PHE A 130 3.79 -6.41 -2.39
CA PHE A 130 3.39 -7.11 -3.64
C PHE A 130 3.49 -8.65 -3.55
N ASP A 131 4.33 -9.20 -2.68
CA ASP A 131 4.50 -10.65 -2.54
C ASP A 131 3.38 -11.27 -1.67
N HIS A 132 2.28 -11.60 -2.34
CA HIS A 132 1.19 -12.42 -1.80
C HIS A 132 1.52 -13.93 -1.85
N ALA A 133 2.65 -14.33 -2.45
CA ALA A 133 3.00 -15.73 -2.70
C ALA A 133 3.63 -16.42 -1.47
N ARG A 134 4.45 -15.71 -0.67
CA ARG A 134 5.04 -16.29 0.56
C ARG A 134 4.03 -16.60 1.66
N SER A 135 2.92 -15.85 1.73
CA SER A 135 1.83 -16.10 2.66
C SER A 135 0.49 -15.90 1.96
N ARG A 136 -0.02 -17.00 1.37
CA ARG A 136 -1.31 -17.02 0.66
C ARG A 136 -2.46 -16.47 1.53
N GLY A 137 -2.38 -16.65 2.85
CA GLY A 137 -3.40 -16.20 3.81
C GLY A 137 -3.22 -14.77 4.33
N GLY A 138 -2.04 -14.15 4.20
CA GLY A 138 -1.73 -12.85 4.77
C GLY A 138 -1.89 -12.76 6.30
N HIS A 139 -1.78 -11.55 6.83
CA HIS A 139 -2.05 -11.27 8.24
C HIS A 139 -3.55 -11.27 8.55
N ALA A 140 -3.90 -11.60 9.80
CA ALA A 140 -5.30 -11.57 10.23
C ALA A 140 -5.93 -10.18 10.12
N ASP A 141 -5.16 -9.10 10.32
CA ASP A 141 -5.68 -7.74 10.18
C ASP A 141 -6.00 -7.38 8.72
N GLU A 142 -5.18 -7.81 7.75
CA GLU A 142 -5.50 -7.65 6.32
C GLU A 142 -6.83 -8.31 5.98
N ARG A 143 -7.04 -9.54 6.49
CA ARG A 143 -8.30 -10.25 6.28
C ARG A 143 -9.48 -9.57 6.97
N ALA A 144 -9.28 -8.93 8.12
CA ALA A 144 -10.32 -8.17 8.80
C ALA A 144 -10.72 -6.92 8.00
N ILE A 145 -9.74 -6.22 7.41
CA ILE A 145 -9.98 -5.10 6.47
C ILE A 145 -10.80 -5.60 5.27
N LEU A 146 -10.39 -6.70 4.63
CA LEU A 146 -11.13 -7.31 3.53
C LEU A 146 -12.57 -7.65 3.93
N TYR A 147 -12.77 -8.35 5.05
CA TYR A 147 -14.10 -8.70 5.55
C TYR A 147 -14.97 -7.46 5.70
N ARG A 148 -14.43 -6.40 6.32
CA ARG A 148 -15.20 -5.19 6.59
C ARG A 148 -15.56 -4.44 5.31
N MET A 149 -14.62 -4.28 4.37
CA MET A 149 -14.89 -3.60 3.10
C MET A 149 -15.91 -4.38 2.25
N LEU A 150 -15.81 -5.71 2.22
CA LEU A 150 -16.71 -6.62 1.48
C LEU A 150 -18.05 -6.88 2.17
N TYR A 151 -18.23 -6.43 3.43
CA TYR A 151 -19.45 -6.67 4.18
C TYR A 151 -20.72 -6.14 3.48
N ASP A 152 -20.58 -5.02 2.75
CA ASP A 152 -21.67 -4.41 1.99
C ASP A 152 -21.73 -4.87 0.53
N LEU A 153 -20.82 -5.75 0.09
CA LEU A 153 -20.86 -6.31 -1.26
C LEU A 153 -22.23 -7.01 -1.48
N PRO A 154 -22.88 -6.82 -2.64
CA PRO A 154 -24.20 -7.38 -2.91
C PRO A 154 -24.10 -8.87 -3.28
N LEU A 155 -23.66 -9.72 -2.35
CA LEU A 155 -23.44 -11.15 -2.60
C LEU A 155 -24.73 -11.92 -2.97
N ALA A 156 -25.87 -11.54 -2.36
CA ALA A 156 -27.21 -12.03 -2.64
C ALA A 156 -28.24 -11.09 -1.99
N GLN A 157 -29.52 -11.48 -2.03
CA GLN A 157 -30.61 -10.80 -1.33
C GLN A 157 -31.06 -11.57 -0.08
N SER A 158 -31.70 -10.86 0.86
CA SER A 158 -32.42 -11.41 2.02
C SER A 158 -31.62 -12.46 2.83
N GLU A 159 -32.23 -13.59 3.18
CA GLU A 159 -31.61 -14.65 3.99
C GLU A 159 -30.37 -15.26 3.34
N ARG A 160 -30.36 -15.39 2.01
CA ARG A 160 -29.16 -15.87 1.30
C ARG A 160 -27.98 -14.93 1.52
N ARG A 161 -28.20 -13.61 1.57
CA ARG A 161 -27.14 -12.64 1.88
C ARG A 161 -26.57 -12.85 3.28
N LYS A 162 -27.41 -13.08 4.28
CA LYS A 162 -26.98 -13.36 5.66
C LYS A 162 -26.10 -14.62 5.70
N ARG A 163 -26.52 -15.68 5.02
CA ARG A 163 -25.74 -16.93 4.88
C ARG A 163 -24.38 -16.71 4.23
N LEU A 164 -24.34 -16.01 3.10
CA LEU A 164 -23.09 -15.74 2.38
C LEU A 164 -22.13 -14.83 3.17
N ARG A 165 -22.64 -13.90 3.98
CA ARG A 165 -21.79 -13.11 4.91
C ARG A 165 -21.12 -13.97 5.97
N VAL A 166 -21.81 -15.00 6.47
CA VAL A 166 -21.19 -16.00 7.37
C VAL A 166 -20.13 -16.81 6.61
N GLY A 167 -20.41 -17.16 5.36
CA GLY A 167 -19.45 -17.74 4.41
C GLY A 167 -18.17 -16.91 4.30
N LEU A 168 -18.30 -15.64 3.93
CA LEU A 168 -17.20 -14.68 3.82
C LEU A 168 -16.37 -14.61 5.11
N LEU A 169 -17.05 -14.54 6.26
CA LEU A 169 -16.39 -14.56 7.57
C LEU A 169 -15.57 -15.84 7.78
N ASN A 170 -16.07 -17.01 7.36
CA ASN A 170 -15.39 -18.29 7.54
C ASN A 170 -14.27 -18.54 6.50
N ILE A 171 -14.39 -18.02 5.26
CA ILE A 171 -13.30 -18.06 4.27
C ILE A 171 -12.09 -17.29 4.81
N LEU A 172 -12.34 -16.04 5.22
CA LEU A 172 -11.30 -15.11 5.68
C LEU A 172 -10.71 -15.49 7.04
N GLN A 173 -11.18 -16.56 7.70
CA GLN A 173 -10.57 -17.05 8.94
C GLN A 173 -9.15 -17.58 8.72
N ALA A 174 -8.92 -18.32 7.62
CA ALA A 174 -7.69 -19.07 7.36
C ALA A 174 -7.26 -19.92 8.59
N THR A 175 -6.03 -19.74 9.08
CA THR A 175 -5.48 -20.47 10.24
C THR A 175 -5.84 -19.83 11.60
N ALA A 176 -6.54 -18.71 11.63
CA ALA A 176 -6.85 -18.02 12.88
C ALA A 176 -7.89 -18.80 13.71
N GLY A 177 -7.73 -18.79 15.03
CA GLY A 177 -8.70 -19.39 15.94
C GLY A 177 -10.07 -18.70 15.86
N LYS A 178 -11.16 -19.48 15.88
CA LYS A 178 -12.54 -19.03 15.65
C LYS A 178 -12.94 -17.81 16.49
N LYS A 179 -12.70 -17.84 17.81
CA LYS A 179 -13.10 -16.78 18.74
C LYS A 179 -12.37 -15.47 18.43
N ASN A 180 -11.04 -15.51 18.36
CA ASN A 180 -10.20 -14.35 18.11
C ASN A 180 -10.45 -13.75 16.72
N TRP A 181 -10.60 -14.59 15.71
CA TRP A 181 -10.92 -14.16 14.35
C TRP A 181 -12.26 -13.41 14.28
N ARG A 182 -13.32 -14.00 14.84
CA ARG A 182 -14.66 -13.37 14.80
C ARG A 182 -14.69 -12.05 15.56
N ALA A 183 -13.99 -11.96 16.69
CA ALA A 183 -13.84 -10.70 17.41
C ALA A 183 -13.11 -9.67 16.53
N LYS A 184 -11.96 -10.02 15.97
CA LYS A 184 -11.18 -9.12 15.11
C LYS A 184 -11.95 -8.62 13.89
N ALA A 185 -12.64 -9.50 13.17
CA ALA A 185 -13.41 -9.14 11.98
C ALA A 185 -14.64 -8.26 12.29
N LYS A 186 -15.27 -8.45 13.46
CA LYS A 186 -16.46 -7.68 13.86
C LYS A 186 -16.14 -6.37 14.57
N ASN A 187 -15.02 -6.30 15.27
CA ASN A 187 -14.62 -5.12 16.05
C ASN A 187 -13.98 -4.01 15.21
N LEU A 188 -13.73 -4.24 13.91
CA LEU A 188 -13.26 -3.21 13.00
C LEU A 188 -14.47 -2.41 12.45
N PRO A 189 -14.71 -1.17 12.89
CA PRO A 189 -15.82 -0.37 12.40
C PRO A 189 -15.56 0.11 10.96
N ALA A 190 -16.63 0.35 10.17
CA ALA A 190 -16.45 0.90 8.80
C ALA A 190 -15.90 2.32 8.84
N SER A 191 -16.18 3.07 9.91
CA SER A 191 -15.68 4.43 10.09
C SER A 191 -14.15 4.49 10.22
N GLU A 192 -13.47 3.39 10.55
CA GLU A 192 -12.00 3.30 10.53
C GLU A 192 -11.42 3.09 9.13
N LEU A 193 -12.26 2.82 8.13
CA LEU A 193 -11.84 2.58 6.76
C LEU A 193 -12.23 3.76 5.86
N ASP A 194 -11.39 4.02 4.87
CA ASP A 194 -11.68 4.99 3.84
C ASP A 194 -12.87 4.54 2.97
N LEU A 195 -13.86 5.43 2.85
CA LEU A 195 -15.13 5.13 2.20
C LEU A 195 -14.97 4.98 0.69
N ASP A 196 -14.13 5.82 0.08
CA ASP A 196 -13.93 5.85 -1.36
C ASP A 196 -13.14 4.63 -1.82
N LEU A 197 -12.06 4.28 -1.11
CA LEU A 197 -11.34 3.02 -1.30
C LEU A 197 -12.24 1.81 -1.08
N SER A 198 -13.12 1.83 -0.06
CA SER A 198 -14.06 0.74 0.17
C SER A 198 -15.04 0.58 -1.00
N LYS A 199 -15.53 1.67 -1.58
CA LYS A 199 -16.39 1.65 -2.77
C LYS A 199 -15.61 1.18 -4.00
N ALA A 200 -14.42 1.72 -4.24
CA ALA A 200 -13.56 1.36 -5.36
C ALA A 200 -13.17 -0.13 -5.32
N PHE A 201 -12.82 -0.65 -4.14
CA PHE A 201 -12.50 -2.07 -3.97
C PHE A 201 -13.71 -2.96 -4.26
N ARG A 202 -14.89 -2.64 -3.72
CA ARG A 202 -16.11 -3.40 -4.02
C ARG A 202 -16.44 -3.37 -5.51
N ARG A 203 -16.27 -2.23 -6.17
CA ARG A 203 -16.46 -2.07 -7.62
C ARG A 203 -15.50 -2.96 -8.40
N ALA A 204 -14.21 -2.92 -8.07
CA ALA A 204 -13.18 -3.71 -8.72
C ALA A 204 -13.38 -5.22 -8.53
N VAL A 205 -13.98 -5.65 -7.41
CA VAL A 205 -14.41 -7.05 -7.20
C VAL A 205 -15.64 -7.39 -8.03
N LEU A 206 -16.62 -6.49 -8.16
CA LEU A 206 -17.83 -6.72 -8.95
C LEU A 206 -17.56 -6.79 -10.46
N GLU A 207 -16.62 -5.98 -10.95
CA GLU A 207 -16.24 -5.94 -12.36
C GLU A 207 -15.39 -7.16 -12.78
N ASP A 208 -14.81 -7.88 -11.81
CA ASP A 208 -14.12 -9.15 -12.02
C ASP A 208 -15.10 -10.32 -11.87
N ALA A 209 -15.74 -10.68 -12.99
CA ALA A 209 -16.83 -11.67 -13.01
C ALA A 209 -16.40 -13.04 -12.45
N GLU A 210 -15.17 -13.48 -12.77
CA GLU A 210 -14.62 -14.75 -12.28
C GLU A 210 -14.38 -14.69 -10.77
N LEU A 211 -13.67 -13.67 -10.27
CA LEU A 211 -13.42 -13.51 -8.84
C LEU A 211 -14.72 -13.41 -8.05
N TYR A 212 -15.70 -12.68 -8.57
CA TYR A 212 -16.99 -12.51 -7.90
C TYR A 212 -17.81 -13.81 -7.87
N ALA A 213 -17.77 -14.61 -8.93
CA ALA A 213 -18.39 -15.93 -8.98
C ALA A 213 -17.74 -16.89 -7.98
N ASP A 214 -16.41 -17.00 -7.99
CA ASP A 214 -15.64 -17.85 -7.08
C ASP A 214 -15.85 -17.43 -5.62
N LEU A 215 -15.94 -16.11 -5.36
CA LEU A 215 -16.23 -15.59 -4.03
C LEU A 215 -17.61 -16.02 -3.54
N LYS A 216 -18.63 -16.01 -4.41
CA LYS A 216 -19.96 -16.52 -4.07
C LYS A 216 -19.96 -18.01 -3.80
N GLU A 217 -19.32 -18.80 -4.66
CA GLU A 217 -19.18 -20.24 -4.46
C GLU A 217 -18.47 -20.54 -3.14
N GLY A 218 -17.34 -19.90 -2.90
CA GLY A 218 -16.61 -20.01 -1.63
C GLY A 218 -17.50 -19.63 -0.45
N CYS A 219 -18.28 -18.55 -0.55
CA CYS A 219 -19.19 -18.15 0.52
C CYS A 219 -20.29 -19.20 0.77
N ASP A 220 -20.80 -19.85 -0.27
CA ASP A 220 -21.77 -20.95 -0.13
C ASP A 220 -21.09 -22.21 0.48
N ARG A 221 -19.91 -22.63 0.02
CA ARG A 221 -19.14 -23.77 0.58
C ARG A 221 -18.73 -23.56 2.04
N PHE A 222 -18.46 -22.32 2.43
CA PHE A 222 -18.08 -21.95 3.81
C PHE A 222 -19.24 -21.39 4.64
N ALA A 223 -20.49 -21.52 4.18
CA ALA A 223 -21.68 -21.01 4.88
C ALA A 223 -21.82 -21.52 6.33
N ARG A 224 -21.26 -22.70 6.62
CA ARG A 224 -21.16 -23.27 7.96
C ARG A 224 -19.70 -23.33 8.43
N TYR A 225 -19.50 -23.08 9.72
CA TYR A 225 -18.20 -23.21 10.34
C TYR A 225 -17.72 -24.66 10.32
N ARG A 226 -16.44 -24.85 10.03
CA ARG A 226 -15.72 -26.12 10.12
C ARG A 226 -14.37 -25.86 10.79
N ASP A 227 -13.96 -26.76 11.67
CA ASP A 227 -12.58 -26.75 12.19
C ASP A 227 -11.60 -26.99 11.05
N TYR A 228 -10.40 -26.42 11.16
CA TYR A 228 -9.42 -26.39 10.07
C TYR A 228 -9.08 -27.80 9.55
N SER A 229 -8.94 -28.78 10.44
CA SER A 229 -8.65 -30.19 10.09
C SER A 229 -9.78 -30.90 9.35
N ARG A 230 -11.00 -30.34 9.33
CA ARG A 230 -12.19 -30.90 8.67
C ARG A 230 -12.50 -30.22 7.33
N ILE A 231 -11.64 -29.33 6.87
CA ILE A 231 -11.80 -28.63 5.60
C ILE A 231 -11.15 -29.51 4.51
N PRO A 232 -11.90 -29.97 3.49
CA PRO A 232 -11.33 -30.68 2.36
C PRO A 232 -10.22 -29.86 1.68
N TRP A 233 -9.25 -30.55 1.08
CA TRP A 233 -8.13 -29.88 0.41
C TRP A 233 -8.59 -28.87 -0.65
N GLU A 234 -9.58 -29.23 -1.48
CA GLU A 234 -10.14 -28.33 -2.51
C GLU A 234 -10.73 -27.04 -1.93
N ASP A 235 -11.45 -27.15 -0.80
CA ASP A 235 -12.02 -25.99 -0.10
C ASP A 235 -10.90 -25.10 0.48
N SER A 236 -9.82 -25.72 0.95
CA SER A 236 -8.64 -25.02 1.46
C SER A 236 -7.93 -24.27 0.34
N GLU A 237 -7.72 -24.91 -0.81
CA GLU A 237 -7.11 -24.27 -1.99
C GLU A 237 -7.98 -23.12 -2.50
N LEU A 238 -9.29 -23.32 -2.67
CA LEU A 238 -10.24 -22.27 -3.04
C LEU A 238 -10.15 -21.06 -2.08
N ARG A 239 -10.15 -21.33 -0.76
CA ARG A 239 -10.00 -20.28 0.26
C ARG A 239 -8.72 -19.47 0.06
N TYR A 240 -7.58 -20.12 -0.09
CA TYR A 240 -6.29 -19.42 -0.18
C TYR A 240 -6.13 -18.69 -1.51
N ASN A 241 -6.65 -19.24 -2.60
CA ASN A 241 -6.73 -18.55 -3.89
C ASN A 241 -7.58 -17.27 -3.77
N LEU A 242 -8.79 -17.36 -3.20
CA LEU A 242 -9.67 -16.21 -2.98
C LEU A 242 -9.02 -15.14 -2.10
N ILE A 243 -8.40 -15.53 -0.97
CA ILE A 243 -7.70 -14.56 -0.12
C ILE A 243 -6.56 -13.87 -0.88
N GLY A 244 -5.77 -14.63 -1.64
CA GLY A 244 -4.70 -14.07 -2.48
C GLY A 244 -5.24 -13.05 -3.48
N ARG A 245 -6.21 -13.43 -4.31
CA ARG A 245 -6.83 -12.56 -5.34
C ARG A 245 -7.47 -11.31 -4.74
N LEU A 246 -8.19 -11.44 -3.62
CA LEU A 246 -8.79 -10.29 -2.93
C LEU A 246 -7.73 -9.33 -2.38
N ARG A 247 -6.64 -9.84 -1.80
CA ARG A 247 -5.53 -9.01 -1.32
C ARG A 247 -4.82 -8.30 -2.47
N SER A 248 -4.55 -8.99 -3.58
CA SER A 248 -3.96 -8.39 -4.78
C SER A 248 -4.84 -7.31 -5.40
N LYS A 249 -6.16 -7.58 -5.50
CA LYS A 249 -7.13 -6.60 -6.00
C LYS A 249 -7.18 -5.36 -5.09
N LEU A 250 -7.21 -5.56 -3.75
CA LEU A 250 -7.16 -4.43 -2.82
C LEU A 250 -5.85 -3.64 -2.95
N ALA A 251 -4.70 -4.32 -3.05
CA ALA A 251 -3.41 -3.66 -3.22
C ALA A 251 -3.37 -2.80 -4.51
N SER A 252 -3.92 -3.30 -5.62
CA SER A 252 -4.03 -2.56 -6.89
C SER A 252 -4.92 -1.31 -6.77
N VAL A 253 -6.08 -1.43 -6.10
CA VAL A 253 -6.97 -0.28 -5.84
C VAL A 253 -6.29 0.75 -4.96
N CYS A 254 -5.59 0.30 -3.90
CA CYS A 254 -4.82 1.16 -3.02
C CYS A 254 -3.68 1.88 -3.76
N LEU A 255 -2.93 1.17 -4.61
CA LEU A 255 -1.85 1.76 -5.40
C LEU A 255 -2.36 2.83 -6.36
N SER A 256 -3.51 2.59 -6.99
CA SER A 256 -4.13 3.56 -7.90
C SER A 256 -4.58 4.82 -7.18
N ALA A 257 -4.98 4.72 -5.91
CA ALA A 257 -5.43 5.84 -5.10
C ALA A 257 -4.29 6.64 -4.44
N LEU A 258 -3.06 6.12 -4.46
CA LEU A 258 -1.91 6.83 -3.89
C LEU A 258 -1.46 8.01 -4.74
N GLU A 259 -1.60 7.93 -6.07
CA GLU A 259 -1.24 9.02 -7.01
C GLU A 259 0.09 9.71 -6.67
N PRO A 260 1.23 8.98 -6.66
CA PRO A 260 2.49 9.52 -6.18
C PRO A 260 3.05 10.62 -7.09
N ASP A 261 3.60 11.67 -6.48
CA ASP A 261 4.32 12.74 -7.18
C ASP A 261 5.77 12.38 -7.48
N LEU A 262 6.37 11.51 -6.64
CA LEU A 262 7.74 11.03 -6.83
C LEU A 262 7.86 9.58 -6.39
N VAL A 263 8.44 8.74 -7.25
CA VAL A 263 8.76 7.35 -6.94
C VAL A 263 10.27 7.15 -7.00
N ILE A 264 10.85 6.65 -5.91
CA ILE A 264 12.28 6.34 -5.79
C ILE A 264 12.43 4.83 -5.66
N LEU A 265 13.20 4.24 -6.57
CA LEU A 265 13.57 2.82 -6.54
C LEU A 265 15.05 2.73 -6.12
N ASP A 266 15.33 2.17 -4.95
CA ASP A 266 16.72 2.04 -4.47
C ASP A 266 17.47 0.89 -5.15
N GLU A 267 16.74 -0.12 -5.63
CA GLU A 267 17.30 -1.29 -6.33
C GLU A 267 16.38 -1.77 -7.45
N PHE A 268 16.98 -2.19 -8.56
CA PHE A 268 16.25 -2.93 -9.59
C PHE A 268 15.93 -4.34 -9.09
N GLN A 269 14.66 -4.59 -8.86
CA GLN A 269 14.15 -5.94 -8.64
C GLN A 269 13.63 -6.48 -9.97
N ARG A 270 13.97 -7.74 -10.29
CA ARG A 270 13.23 -8.50 -11.29
C ARG A 270 11.87 -8.86 -10.67
N PHE A 271 10.84 -8.11 -11.01
CA PHE A 271 9.48 -8.49 -10.68
C PHE A 271 9.16 -9.77 -11.46
N LYS A 272 8.73 -10.84 -10.77
CA LYS A 272 8.17 -12.01 -11.44
C LYS A 272 6.81 -11.58 -11.99
N ASN A 273 6.60 -11.82 -13.29
CA ASN A 273 5.31 -11.65 -13.96
C ASN A 273 4.21 -12.47 -13.29
#